data_AF-A0AAE6R636-F1
#
_entry.id   AF-A0AAE6R636-F1
#
_cell.length_a   1.000
_cell.length_b   1.000
_cell.length_c   1.000
_cell.angle_alpha   90.00
_cell.angle_beta   90.00
_cell.angle_gamma   90.00
#
_symmetry.space_group_name_H-M   'P 1'
#
loop_
_entity.id
_entity.type
_entity.pdbx_description
1 polymer ?
#
loop_
_entity_poly.entity_id
_entity_poly.type
_entity_poly.pdbx_seq_one_letter_code
_entity_poly.pdbx_strand_id
1 'polypeptide(L)'
;MSAEDAQKYAQWNKYAEAGIEPEGRVKLLEISEKAPKVEYQDGWSAEEILSDAKGNRQPVEDYLTADSIAQHKQQFSNGASRFQVFEPSTSYQDGIIGGKDGNSFWLPQEHADIIQEVANGDNRRYEIILGFDDGYLGNQPLYRLDASSETVAQKGISIPSGNEDGANSWWRPGGRTYPGDMLEGVMKNISIKEGDITWNIAN
;
A
#
# COMPACT_ATOMS: atom_id res chain seq x y z
N MET A 1 -1.48 -22.34 -17.18
CA MET A 1 -0.90 -21.27 -16.34
C MET A 1 -2.05 -20.75 -15.47
N SER A 2 -1.89 -20.75 -14.15
CA SER A 2 -2.91 -20.18 -13.27
C SER A 2 -2.95 -18.64 -13.41
N ALA A 3 -3.99 -17.98 -12.89
CA ALA A 3 -4.05 -16.52 -12.88
C ALA A 3 -2.88 -15.92 -12.06
N GLU A 4 -2.51 -16.57 -10.95
CA GLU A 4 -1.37 -16.19 -10.11
C GLU A 4 -0.04 -16.29 -10.89
N ASP A 5 0.18 -17.40 -11.60
CA ASP A 5 1.38 -17.58 -12.43
C ASP A 5 1.47 -16.52 -13.55
N ALA A 6 0.31 -16.17 -14.15
CA ALA A 6 0.23 -15.17 -15.20
C ALA A 6 0.60 -13.77 -14.67
N GLN A 7 0.11 -13.42 -13.47
CA GLN A 7 0.42 -12.15 -12.81
C GLN A 7 1.90 -12.06 -12.44
N LYS A 8 2.47 -13.12 -11.84
CA LYS A 8 3.90 -13.17 -11.51
C LYS A 8 4.77 -13.03 -12.75
N TYR A 9 4.42 -13.71 -13.84
CA TYR A 9 5.12 -13.58 -15.11
C TYR A 9 5.05 -12.16 -15.67
N ALA A 10 3.88 -11.52 -15.61
CA ALA A 10 3.71 -10.14 -16.05
C ALA A 10 4.55 -9.16 -15.20
N GLN A 11 4.52 -9.28 -13.88
CA GLN A 11 5.34 -8.46 -12.98
C GLN A 11 6.84 -8.66 -13.20
N TRP A 12 7.29 -9.91 -13.33
CA TRP A 12 8.69 -10.22 -13.61
C TRP A 12 9.21 -9.48 -14.84
N ASN A 13 8.44 -9.50 -15.94
CA ASN A 13 8.82 -8.82 -17.17
C ASN A 13 8.75 -7.30 -17.03
N LYS A 14 7.71 -6.76 -16.37
CA LYS A 14 7.59 -5.32 -16.11
C LYS A 14 8.78 -4.79 -15.30
N TYR A 15 9.21 -5.54 -14.28
CA TYR A 15 10.40 -5.18 -13.51
C TYR A 15 11.70 -5.30 -14.33
N ALA A 16 11.80 -6.28 -15.23
CA ALA A 16 12.94 -6.41 -16.12
C ALA A 16 13.03 -5.22 -17.11
N GLU A 17 11.90 -4.79 -17.67
CA GLU A 17 11.80 -3.61 -18.54
C GLU A 17 12.17 -2.31 -17.79
N ALA A 18 11.88 -2.24 -16.48
CA ALA A 18 12.28 -1.16 -15.59
C ALA A 18 13.79 -1.19 -15.21
N GLY A 19 14.55 -2.16 -15.72
CA GLY A 19 15.96 -2.34 -15.43
C GLY A 19 16.22 -2.79 -13.98
N ILE A 20 15.26 -3.45 -13.34
CA ILE A 20 15.46 -4.05 -12.00
C ILE A 20 16.23 -5.36 -12.16
N GLU A 21 17.34 -5.48 -11.45
CA GLU A 21 18.21 -6.66 -11.48
C GLU A 21 17.46 -7.93 -11.02
N PRO A 22 17.87 -9.14 -11.47
CA PRO A 22 17.20 -10.40 -11.12
C PRO A 22 16.98 -10.56 -9.61
N GLU A 23 17.96 -10.22 -8.78
CA GLU A 23 17.87 -10.33 -7.33
C GLU A 23 16.81 -9.42 -6.74
N GLY A 24 16.71 -8.18 -7.25
CA GLY A 24 15.68 -7.23 -6.84
C GLY A 24 14.27 -7.69 -7.25
N ARG A 25 14.14 -8.29 -8.44
CA ARG A 25 12.88 -8.88 -8.91
C ARG A 25 12.40 -10.02 -8.01
N VAL A 26 13.31 -10.91 -7.61
CA VAL A 26 13.01 -12.00 -6.68
C VAL A 26 12.53 -11.43 -5.35
N LYS A 27 13.25 -10.46 -4.77
CA LYS A 27 12.83 -9.81 -3.51
C LYS A 27 11.42 -9.22 -3.60
N LEU A 28 11.10 -8.53 -4.70
CA LEU A 28 9.77 -7.94 -4.89
C LEU A 28 8.66 -8.98 -5.06
N LEU A 29 8.91 -10.05 -5.82
CA LEU A 29 7.93 -11.14 -5.97
C LEU A 29 7.74 -11.92 -4.66
N GLU A 30 8.79 -12.10 -3.87
CA GLU A 30 8.66 -12.77 -2.57
C GLU A 30 7.73 -12.02 -1.61
N ILE A 31 7.62 -10.69 -1.72
CA ILE A 31 6.65 -9.90 -0.94
C ILE A 31 5.23 -10.38 -1.24
N SER A 32 4.84 -10.42 -2.52
CA SER A 32 3.48 -10.80 -2.89
C SER A 32 3.18 -12.28 -2.64
N GLU A 33 4.19 -13.15 -2.81
CA GLU A 33 4.10 -14.59 -2.55
C GLU A 33 3.91 -14.96 -1.08
N LYS A 34 4.60 -14.25 -0.18
CA LYS A 34 4.52 -14.48 1.27
C LYS A 34 3.35 -13.75 1.92
N ALA A 35 2.80 -12.74 1.24
CA ALA A 35 1.69 -11.97 1.78
C ALA A 35 0.43 -12.84 1.99
N PRO A 36 -0.35 -12.60 3.06
CA PRO A 36 -1.58 -13.33 3.34
C PRO A 36 -2.53 -13.38 2.15
N LYS A 37 -3.17 -14.53 1.94
CA LYS A 37 -4.18 -14.67 0.89
C LYS A 37 -5.46 -13.95 1.32
N VAL A 38 -6.10 -13.31 0.34
CA VAL A 38 -7.41 -12.69 0.54
C VAL A 38 -8.45 -13.80 0.49
N GLU A 39 -9.22 -13.96 1.57
CA GLU A 39 -10.29 -14.95 1.64
C GLU A 39 -11.63 -14.23 1.82
N TYR A 40 -12.51 -14.44 0.84
CA TYR A 40 -13.86 -13.89 0.85
C TYR A 40 -14.82 -14.82 1.59
N GLN A 41 -15.83 -14.24 2.21
CA GLN A 41 -16.97 -15.01 2.72
C GLN A 41 -17.80 -15.59 1.58
N ASP A 42 -18.59 -16.63 1.87
CA ASP A 42 -19.42 -17.30 0.86
C ASP A 42 -20.35 -16.31 0.15
N GLY A 43 -20.35 -16.35 -1.19
CA GLY A 43 -21.18 -15.48 -2.01
C GLY A 43 -20.62 -14.06 -2.22
N TRP A 44 -19.38 -13.81 -1.81
CA TRP A 44 -18.66 -12.58 -2.13
C TRP A 44 -17.51 -12.81 -3.11
N SER A 45 -17.29 -11.81 -3.95
CA SER A 45 -16.20 -11.75 -4.92
C SER A 45 -15.69 -10.32 -5.07
N ALA A 46 -14.46 -10.19 -5.59
CA ALA A 46 -13.90 -8.88 -5.89
C ALA A 46 -14.76 -8.11 -6.90
N GLU A 47 -15.31 -8.80 -7.89
CA GLU A 47 -16.17 -8.23 -8.92
C GLU A 47 -17.46 -7.64 -8.35
N GLU A 48 -18.11 -8.33 -7.42
CA GLU A 48 -19.32 -7.83 -6.75
C GLU A 48 -19.03 -6.54 -5.98
N ILE A 49 -17.94 -6.50 -5.22
CA ILE A 49 -17.55 -5.32 -4.45
C ILE A 49 -17.16 -4.15 -5.37
N LEU A 50 -16.47 -4.43 -6.48
CA LEU A 50 -16.08 -3.42 -7.46
C LEU A 50 -17.26 -2.87 -8.26
N SER A 51 -18.37 -3.61 -8.32
CA SER A 51 -19.61 -3.14 -8.96
C SER A 51 -20.31 -2.03 -8.16
N ASP A 52 -20.08 -1.97 -6.85
CA ASP A 52 -20.55 -0.90 -5.99
C ASP A 52 -19.71 0.39 -6.18
N ALA A 53 -20.42 1.51 -6.32
CA ALA A 53 -19.79 2.81 -6.43
C ALA A 53 -19.02 3.17 -5.14
N LYS A 54 -17.90 3.90 -5.28
CA LYS A 54 -17.18 4.50 -4.14
C LYS A 54 -18.16 5.28 -3.25
N GLY A 55 -18.09 5.04 -1.95
CA GLY A 55 -19.02 5.56 -0.94
C GLY A 55 -20.13 4.59 -0.55
N ASN A 56 -20.42 3.58 -1.38
CA ASN A 56 -21.47 2.58 -1.14
C ASN A 56 -20.90 1.15 -0.95
N ARG A 57 -19.58 0.97 -1.05
CA ARG A 57 -18.95 -0.34 -0.88
C ARG A 57 -19.12 -0.83 0.55
N GLN A 58 -19.43 -2.11 0.72
CA GLN A 58 -19.68 -2.69 2.04
C GLN A 58 -18.45 -2.62 2.96
N PRO A 59 -18.64 -2.65 4.29
CA PRO A 59 -17.58 -2.89 5.26
C PRO A 59 -16.75 -4.14 4.95
N VAL A 60 -15.47 -4.11 5.28
CA VAL A 60 -14.54 -5.23 5.00
C VAL A 60 -14.99 -6.51 5.71
N GLU A 61 -15.53 -6.38 6.92
CA GLU A 61 -16.02 -7.46 7.76
C GLU A 61 -17.24 -8.19 7.18
N ASP A 62 -17.95 -7.58 6.21
CA ASP A 62 -19.11 -8.20 5.57
C ASP A 62 -18.69 -9.20 4.49
N TYR A 63 -17.53 -8.98 3.84
CA TYR A 63 -17.10 -9.76 2.69
C TYR A 63 -15.76 -10.50 2.85
N LEU A 64 -14.92 -10.15 3.82
CA LEU A 64 -13.69 -10.92 4.13
C LEU A 64 -13.87 -11.78 5.37
N THR A 65 -13.16 -12.91 5.41
CA THR A 65 -13.11 -13.75 6.61
C THR A 65 -12.35 -13.04 7.73
N ALA A 66 -12.73 -13.29 8.98
CA ALA A 66 -12.04 -12.75 10.15
C ALA A 66 -10.54 -13.13 10.16
N ASP A 67 -10.21 -14.35 9.72
CA ASP A 67 -8.84 -14.84 9.63
C ASP A 67 -8.04 -14.06 8.57
N SER A 68 -8.60 -13.77 7.40
CA SER A 68 -7.94 -12.96 6.37
C SER A 68 -7.67 -11.54 6.86
N ILE A 69 -8.64 -10.93 7.55
CA ILE A 69 -8.49 -9.59 8.16
C ILE A 69 -7.38 -9.61 9.22
N ALA A 70 -7.35 -10.61 10.09
CA ALA A 70 -6.36 -10.73 11.15
C ALA A 70 -4.94 -10.93 10.59
N GLN A 71 -4.77 -11.83 9.63
CA GLN A 71 -3.48 -12.09 8.98
C GLN A 71 -2.95 -10.86 8.25
N HIS A 72 -3.83 -10.10 7.57
CA HIS A 72 -3.46 -8.85 6.92
C HIS A 72 -2.93 -7.84 7.94
N LYS A 73 -3.68 -7.58 9.02
CA LYS A 73 -3.27 -6.62 10.06
C LYS A 73 -1.95 -7.00 10.72
N GLN A 74 -1.70 -8.30 10.89
CA GLN A 74 -0.46 -8.82 11.47
C GLN A 74 0.79 -8.39 10.69
N GLN A 75 0.70 -8.17 9.37
CA GLN A 75 1.85 -7.76 8.55
C GLN A 75 2.42 -6.39 8.96
N PHE A 76 1.65 -5.58 9.70
CA PHE A 76 2.06 -4.25 10.14
C PHE A 76 2.54 -4.22 11.60
N SER A 77 2.74 -5.37 12.24
CA SER A 77 3.16 -5.44 13.64
C SER A 77 4.51 -4.76 13.92
N ASN A 78 5.36 -4.66 12.89
CA ASN A 78 6.70 -4.09 12.98
C ASN A 78 6.75 -2.61 12.55
N GLY A 79 5.59 -1.99 12.32
CA GLY A 79 5.49 -0.62 11.82
C GLY A 79 4.98 -0.56 10.38
N ALA A 80 4.74 0.66 9.93
CA ALA A 80 4.16 0.94 8.62
C ALA A 80 4.86 2.13 7.98
N SER A 81 5.02 2.08 6.66
CA SER A 81 5.72 3.11 5.90
C SER A 81 4.92 3.57 4.71
N ARG A 82 5.11 4.82 4.28
CA ARG A 82 4.54 5.33 3.03
C ARG A 82 5.53 6.21 2.28
N PHE A 83 5.35 6.26 0.97
CA PHE A 83 6.06 7.18 0.09
C PHE A 83 5.12 8.28 -0.41
N GLN A 84 5.59 9.52 -0.47
CA GLN A 84 4.81 10.64 -1.00
C GLN A 84 5.71 11.73 -1.59
N VAL A 85 5.17 12.51 -2.54
CA VAL A 85 5.89 13.60 -3.22
C VAL A 85 5.86 14.93 -2.45
N PHE A 86 5.00 15.04 -1.46
CA PHE A 86 4.88 16.24 -0.63
C PHE A 86 5.70 16.08 0.63
N GLU A 87 6.54 17.07 0.94
CA GLU A 87 7.24 17.12 2.23
C GLU A 87 6.22 17.16 3.37
N PRO A 88 6.37 16.33 4.42
CA PRO A 88 5.52 16.39 5.60
C PRO A 88 5.51 17.81 6.20
N SER A 89 4.34 18.44 6.30
CA SER A 89 4.21 19.81 6.78
C SER A 89 3.03 19.99 7.72
N THR A 90 3.23 20.75 8.80
CA THR A 90 2.15 21.15 9.73
C THR A 90 1.24 22.24 9.18
N SER A 91 1.63 22.89 8.07
CA SER A 91 0.82 23.93 7.41
C SER A 91 -0.29 23.35 6.54
N TYR A 92 -0.15 22.09 6.11
CA TYR A 92 -1.15 21.37 5.35
C TYR A 92 -2.00 20.51 6.27
N GLN A 93 -3.33 20.66 6.22
CA GLN A 93 -4.30 19.90 7.02
C GLN A 93 -3.93 19.81 8.51
N ASP A 94 -3.36 20.89 9.05
CA ASP A 94 -2.89 20.97 10.44
C ASP A 94 -1.87 19.89 10.83
N GLY A 95 -1.12 19.34 9.87
CA GLY A 95 -0.15 18.27 10.07
C GLY A 95 -0.72 16.86 10.02
N ILE A 96 -2.00 16.70 9.68
CA ILE A 96 -2.60 15.40 9.42
C ILE A 96 -2.14 14.87 8.05
N ILE A 97 -1.61 13.66 8.09
CA ILE A 97 -1.15 12.89 6.95
C ILE A 97 -2.36 12.19 6.31
N GLY A 98 -2.54 12.38 4.99
CA GLY A 98 -3.61 11.69 4.24
C GLY A 98 -4.58 12.61 3.51
N GLY A 99 -5.73 12.07 3.16
CA GLY A 99 -6.84 12.79 2.51
C GLY A 99 -7.65 13.64 3.49
N LYS A 100 -8.70 14.30 3.00
CA LYS A 100 -9.55 15.20 3.81
C LYS A 100 -10.36 14.47 4.88
N ASP A 101 -10.53 13.17 4.72
CA ASP A 101 -11.17 12.27 5.68
C ASP A 101 -10.22 11.83 6.82
N GLY A 102 -8.96 12.27 6.77
CA GLY A 102 -7.90 11.93 7.72
C GLY A 102 -7.28 10.55 7.47
N ASN A 103 -7.68 9.84 6.41
CA ASN A 103 -7.15 8.51 6.09
C ASN A 103 -5.88 8.61 5.25
N SER A 104 -4.91 7.75 5.57
CA SER A 104 -3.66 7.60 4.83
C SER A 104 -3.35 6.13 4.58
N PHE A 105 -2.70 5.85 3.45
CA PHE A 105 -2.37 4.50 3.00
C PHE A 105 -0.91 4.18 3.30
N TRP A 106 -0.66 2.94 3.74
CA TRP A 106 0.63 2.49 4.28
C TRP A 106 0.97 1.08 3.80
N LEU A 107 2.26 0.84 3.60
CA LEU A 107 2.85 -0.47 3.38
C LEU A 107 3.40 -1.00 4.71
N PRO A 108 3.55 -2.32 4.90
CA PRO A 108 4.41 -2.86 5.94
C PRO A 108 5.81 -2.26 5.83
N GLN A 109 6.41 -1.88 6.95
CA GLN A 109 7.72 -1.22 6.95
C GLN A 109 8.81 -2.06 6.26
N GLU A 110 8.84 -3.37 6.51
CA GLU A 110 9.78 -4.29 5.87
C GLU A 110 9.62 -4.34 4.34
N HIS A 111 8.39 -4.20 3.83
CA HIS A 111 8.15 -4.13 2.40
C HIS A 111 8.67 -2.81 1.83
N ALA A 112 8.43 -1.69 2.53
CA ALA A 112 8.96 -0.39 2.11
C ALA A 112 10.49 -0.35 2.08
N ASP A 113 11.17 -1.04 3.01
CA ASP A 113 12.63 -1.20 2.99
C ASP A 113 13.12 -1.86 1.70
N ILE A 114 12.51 -3.00 1.34
CA ILE A 114 12.84 -3.72 0.09
C ILE A 114 12.54 -2.86 -1.13
N ILE A 115 11.37 -2.21 -1.17
CA ILE A 115 10.95 -1.37 -2.30
C ILE A 115 11.93 -0.21 -2.48
N GLN A 116 12.34 0.45 -1.40
CA GLN A 116 13.31 1.54 -1.46
C GLN A 116 14.69 1.07 -1.91
N GLU A 117 15.16 -0.07 -1.42
CA GLU A 117 16.41 -0.69 -1.88
C GLU A 117 16.36 -0.96 -3.39
N VAL A 118 15.29 -1.60 -3.87
CA VAL A 118 15.16 -2.01 -5.27
C VAL A 118 14.91 -0.82 -6.21
N ALA A 119 14.15 0.17 -5.75
CA ALA A 119 13.91 1.39 -6.52
C ALA A 119 15.20 2.21 -6.68
N ASN A 120 16.13 2.14 -5.72
CA ASN A 120 17.47 2.73 -5.81
C ASN A 120 17.45 4.21 -6.28
N GLY A 121 16.55 5.00 -5.69
CA GLY A 121 16.36 6.42 -6.00
C GLY A 121 15.63 6.73 -7.31
N ASP A 122 15.18 5.73 -8.07
CA ASP A 122 14.42 5.95 -9.30
C ASP A 122 12.90 6.00 -9.03
N ASN A 123 12.31 7.18 -9.15
CA ASN A 123 10.86 7.39 -9.01
C ASN A 123 10.05 6.54 -10.01
N ARG A 124 10.57 6.24 -11.21
CA ARG A 124 9.89 5.38 -12.18
C ARG A 124 9.75 3.95 -11.65
N ARG A 125 10.75 3.47 -10.91
CA ARG A 125 10.70 2.13 -10.28
C ARG A 125 9.70 2.10 -9.14
N TYR A 126 9.65 3.13 -8.30
CA TYR A 126 8.60 3.25 -7.28
C TYR A 126 7.20 3.20 -7.91
N GLU A 127 6.97 3.93 -9.00
CA GLU A 127 5.69 3.91 -9.71
C GLU A 127 5.35 2.50 -10.21
N ILE A 128 6.30 1.82 -10.84
CA ILE A 128 6.11 0.48 -11.37
C ILE A 128 5.78 -0.54 -10.27
N ILE A 129 6.51 -0.50 -9.16
CA ILE A 129 6.38 -1.42 -8.03
C ILE A 129 5.07 -1.18 -7.26
N LEU A 130 4.73 0.08 -7.01
CA LEU A 130 3.52 0.44 -6.26
C LEU A 130 2.26 0.46 -7.13
N GLY A 131 2.42 0.38 -8.46
CA GLY A 131 1.30 0.35 -9.41
C GLY A 131 0.78 1.73 -9.79
N PHE A 132 1.59 2.78 -9.67
CA PHE A 132 1.24 4.11 -10.20
C PHE A 132 1.45 4.20 -11.71
N ASP A 133 0.76 5.16 -12.32
CA ASP A 133 0.97 5.53 -13.72
C ASP A 133 2.37 6.13 -13.93
N ASP A 134 2.95 5.92 -15.11
CA ASP A 134 4.22 6.56 -15.47
C ASP A 134 4.04 8.08 -15.46
N GLY A 135 4.90 8.73 -14.69
CA GLY A 135 4.95 10.19 -14.51
C GLY A 135 4.43 10.64 -13.15
N TYR A 136 3.68 9.78 -12.45
CA TYR A 136 2.85 10.17 -11.31
C TYR A 136 3.63 10.81 -10.14
N LEU A 137 4.77 10.23 -9.75
CA LEU A 137 5.62 10.73 -8.67
C LEU A 137 6.54 11.87 -9.12
N GLY A 138 6.57 12.20 -10.40
CA GLY A 138 7.44 13.24 -10.97
C GLY A 138 8.93 13.02 -10.69
N ASN A 139 9.70 14.11 -10.73
CA ASN A 139 11.16 14.11 -10.58
C ASN A 139 11.63 14.86 -9.33
N GLN A 140 10.71 15.22 -8.43
CA GLN A 140 11.03 15.87 -7.16
C GLN A 140 11.42 14.82 -6.10
N PRO A 141 11.99 15.25 -4.96
CA PRO A 141 12.25 14.34 -3.86
C PRO A 141 11.01 13.53 -3.49
N LEU A 142 11.20 12.24 -3.29
CA LEU A 142 10.22 11.34 -2.73
C LEU A 142 10.50 11.23 -1.23
N TYR A 143 9.48 11.41 -0.40
CA TYR A 143 9.61 11.36 1.05
C TYR A 143 9.09 10.02 1.55
N ARG A 144 9.88 9.36 2.39
CA ARG A 144 9.45 8.20 3.17
C ARG A 144 9.03 8.68 4.56
N LEU A 145 7.86 8.24 4.99
CA LEU A 145 7.36 8.44 6.35
C LEU A 145 7.22 7.07 6.99
N ASP A 146 7.64 6.95 8.25
CA ASP A 146 7.56 5.72 9.03
C ASP A 146 6.73 5.97 10.30
N ALA A 147 5.72 5.13 10.51
CA ALA A 147 4.98 4.99 11.75
C ALA A 147 5.52 3.78 12.50
N SER A 148 5.91 3.96 13.77
CA SER A 148 6.44 2.85 14.58
C SER A 148 5.37 1.81 14.88
N SER A 149 5.78 0.62 15.34
CA SER A 149 4.85 -0.40 15.82
C SER A 149 3.94 0.11 16.95
N GLU A 150 4.45 0.98 17.82
CA GLU A 150 3.64 1.62 18.87
C GLU A 150 2.58 2.55 18.28
N THR A 151 2.93 3.39 17.29
CA THR A 151 1.96 4.22 16.58
C THR A 151 0.89 3.36 15.91
N VAL A 152 1.29 2.32 15.18
CA VAL A 152 0.36 1.40 14.51
C VAL A 152 -0.58 0.74 15.52
N ALA A 153 -0.07 0.29 16.67
CA ALA A 153 -0.87 -0.32 17.73
C ALA A 153 -1.85 0.69 18.37
N GLN A 154 -1.44 1.95 18.54
CA GLN A 154 -2.25 2.99 19.15
C GLN A 154 -3.36 3.50 18.21
N LYS A 155 -3.01 3.79 16.96
CA LYS A 155 -3.92 4.37 15.96
C LYS A 155 -4.79 3.32 15.28
N GLY A 156 -4.29 2.08 15.24
CA GLY A 156 -4.92 0.96 14.56
C GLY A 156 -4.72 1.03 13.05
N ILE A 157 -4.68 -0.14 12.42
CA ILE A 157 -4.62 -0.30 10.96
C ILE A 157 -5.75 -1.18 10.46
N SER A 158 -6.34 -0.81 9.33
CA SER A 158 -7.42 -1.53 8.67
C SER A 158 -7.08 -1.83 7.22
N ILE A 159 -7.74 -2.84 6.65
CA ILE A 159 -7.74 -3.04 5.20
C ILE A 159 -8.48 -1.85 4.57
N PRO A 160 -7.98 -1.25 3.47
CA PRO A 160 -8.70 -0.20 2.76
C PRO A 160 -10.06 -0.71 2.24
N SER A 161 -11.13 0.01 2.57
CA SER A 161 -12.50 -0.31 2.16
C SER A 161 -12.82 0.13 0.73
N GLY A 162 -12.00 1.02 0.17
CA GLY A 162 -12.24 1.65 -1.12
C GLY A 162 -13.21 2.83 -1.04
N ASN A 163 -13.64 3.22 0.15
CA ASN A 163 -14.46 4.41 0.39
C ASN A 163 -13.64 5.62 0.86
N GLU A 164 -12.34 5.44 1.13
CA GLU A 164 -11.43 6.51 1.56
C GLU A 164 -11.25 7.58 0.48
N ASP A 165 -11.00 8.84 0.86
CA ASP A 165 -10.84 9.97 -0.06
C ASP A 165 -9.78 9.67 -1.14
N GLY A 166 -8.66 9.05 -0.76
CA GLY A 166 -7.59 8.66 -1.68
C GLY A 166 -7.85 7.42 -2.55
N ALA A 167 -8.90 6.63 -2.28
CA ALA A 167 -9.22 5.46 -3.11
C ALA A 167 -9.66 5.88 -4.52
N ASN A 168 -9.14 5.20 -5.55
CA ASN A 168 -9.37 5.52 -6.96
C ASN A 168 -9.78 4.27 -7.78
N SER A 169 -9.80 4.35 -9.11
CA SER A 169 -10.18 3.25 -10.01
C SER A 169 -9.23 2.04 -9.97
N TRP A 170 -8.03 2.22 -9.43
CA TRP A 170 -7.04 1.15 -9.24
C TRP A 170 -7.19 0.42 -7.92
N TRP A 171 -7.99 0.93 -6.97
CA TRP A 171 -8.26 0.20 -5.72
C TRP A 171 -8.84 -1.19 -5.99
N ARG A 172 -8.42 -2.17 -5.18
CA ARG A 172 -8.97 -3.53 -5.18
C ARG A 172 -9.32 -3.94 -3.74
N PRO A 173 -10.38 -4.73 -3.53
CA PRO A 173 -10.67 -5.30 -2.22
C PRO A 173 -9.54 -6.23 -1.75
N GLY A 174 -9.31 -6.27 -0.43
CA GLY A 174 -8.30 -7.15 0.18
C GLY A 174 -6.95 -6.50 0.52
N GLY A 175 -6.80 -5.18 0.29
CA GLY A 175 -5.64 -4.42 0.78
C GLY A 175 -4.35 -4.73 0.04
N ARG A 176 -4.40 -4.69 -1.29
CA ARG A 176 -3.24 -4.84 -2.16
C ARG A 176 -3.30 -3.80 -3.27
N THR A 177 -2.16 -3.19 -3.58
CA THR A 177 -2.06 -2.26 -4.70
C THR A 177 -2.28 -2.99 -6.02
N TYR A 178 -2.75 -2.27 -7.03
CA TYR A 178 -2.91 -2.82 -8.37
C TYR A 178 -2.34 -1.83 -9.40
N PRO A 179 -1.53 -2.31 -10.37
CA PRO A 179 -1.10 -3.69 -10.60
C PRO A 179 0.12 -4.13 -9.77
N GLY A 180 0.55 -3.35 -8.77
CA GLY A 180 1.77 -3.60 -8.00
C GLY A 180 1.76 -4.84 -7.09
N ASP A 181 0.57 -5.27 -6.64
CA ASP A 181 0.37 -6.41 -5.72
C ASP A 181 1.15 -6.28 -4.40
N MET A 182 1.37 -5.04 -3.95
CA MET A 182 2.01 -4.74 -2.67
C MET A 182 0.93 -4.59 -1.60
N LEU A 183 1.17 -5.13 -0.39
CA LEU A 183 0.21 -5.05 0.71
C LEU A 183 -0.02 -3.59 1.14
N GLU A 184 -1.27 -3.19 1.33
CA GLU A 184 -1.68 -1.83 1.67
C GLU A 184 -2.70 -1.82 2.81
N GLY A 185 -2.45 -0.97 3.81
CA GLY A 185 -3.32 -0.72 4.96
C GLY A 185 -3.69 0.76 5.08
N VAL A 186 -4.74 1.06 5.84
CA VAL A 186 -5.21 2.43 6.13
C VAL A 186 -5.08 2.72 7.61
N MET A 187 -4.53 3.89 7.93
CA MET A 187 -4.56 4.47 9.27
C MET A 187 -5.19 5.86 9.24
N LYS A 188 -5.88 6.22 10.32
CA LYS A 188 -6.64 7.46 10.42
C LYS A 188 -6.00 8.44 11.41
N ASN A 189 -5.99 9.72 11.03
CA ASN A 189 -5.49 10.84 11.85
C ASN A 189 -4.04 10.66 12.32
N ILE A 190 -3.18 10.19 11.40
CA ILE A 190 -1.73 10.18 11.62
C ILE A 190 -1.23 11.63 11.55
N SER A 191 -0.52 12.07 12.58
CA SER A 191 -0.18 13.47 12.80
C SER A 191 1.32 13.68 13.00
N ILE A 192 1.89 14.59 12.21
CA ILE A 192 3.27 15.04 12.40
C ILE A 192 3.42 15.76 13.75
N LYS A 193 2.39 16.50 14.18
CA LYS A 193 2.42 17.28 15.42
C LYS A 193 2.43 16.41 16.67
N GLU A 194 1.77 15.26 16.60
CA GLU A 194 1.70 14.31 17.70
C GLU A 194 2.94 13.41 17.77
N GLY A 195 3.83 13.50 16.77
CA GLY A 195 5.02 12.65 16.68
C GLY A 195 4.69 11.24 16.26
N ASP A 196 3.55 11.01 15.59
CA ASP A 196 3.13 9.68 15.15
C ASP A 196 4.12 9.06 14.15
N ILE A 197 4.91 9.90 13.46
CA ILE A 197 5.80 9.51 12.38
C ILE A 197 7.19 10.15 12.48
N THR A 198 8.16 9.50 11.86
CA THR A 198 9.43 10.09 11.41
C THR A 198 9.44 10.14 9.88
N TRP A 199 10.37 10.90 9.28
CA TRP A 199 10.48 10.95 7.82
C TRP A 199 11.89 11.30 7.32
N ASN A 200 12.18 10.90 6.08
CA ASN A 200 13.41 11.17 5.35
C ASN A 200 13.15 11.27 3.84
N ILE A 201 14.13 11.79 3.09
CA ILE A 201 14.15 11.67 1.62
C ILE A 201 14.50 10.22 1.26
N ALA A 202 13.75 9.64 0.33
CA ALA A 202 13.83 8.23 -0.08
C ALA A 202 14.64 8.02 -1.36
N ASN A 203 14.83 9.07 -2.18
CA ASN A 203 15.52 9.04 -3.46
C ASN A 203 16.75 9.94 -3.54
#